data_AF-A0A954TAR3-F1
#
_entry.id   AF-A0A954TAR3-F1
#
_cell.length_a   1.000
_cell.length_b   1.000
_cell.length_c   1.000
_cell.angle_alpha   90.00
_cell.angle_beta   90.00
_cell.angle_gamma   90.00
#
_symmetry.space_group_name_H-M   'P 1'
#
loop_
_entity.id
_entity.type
_entity.pdbx_description
1 polymer ?
#
loop_
_entity_poly.entity_id
_entity_poly.type
_entity_poly.pdbx_seq_one_letter_code
_entity_poly.pdbx_strand_id
1 'polypeptide(L)'
;MNNYRNRRDALKHTAYSTMGALAWLSAAPIAFSQEAAEDELVPFMDEPRTPENRLDWEVLDSWLTPQEQVFSVQHYGVPEFDYQDYRLEIGGMVGRPRQLTVDDLKSLPKSDVVTTLECAGNGSNPGFRNAVCNSRWSGTALAPLLQECGIDPAVTEIVFFGEDKQEEILRPGTKRELKVEVPFGRSMSLSDALRPDLLLAYERNGEPIEHRNGAPIRLIVPGWYGVANVKWLTRIECRNRRYMGRYMARDYVTVRGERLGDEIVYVESSVTRIQLKSVVARVTRQAAVGGKIPTKA
;
A
#
# COMPACT_ATOMS: atom_id res chain seq x y z
N MET A 1 -20.60 -42.84 12.05
CA MET A 1 -20.67 -42.32 10.66
C MET A 1 -21.33 -40.95 10.68
N ASN A 2 -20.53 -39.88 10.59
CA ASN A 2 -20.76 -38.70 9.75
C ASN A 2 -19.68 -37.67 10.05
N ASN A 3 -18.63 -37.68 9.21
CA ASN A 3 -17.58 -36.67 9.17
C ASN A 3 -18.10 -35.44 8.42
N TYR A 4 -18.57 -34.42 9.13
CA TYR A 4 -18.67 -33.08 8.56
C TYR A 4 -17.30 -32.41 8.70
N ARG A 5 -16.41 -32.65 7.72
CA ARG A 5 -15.21 -31.83 7.53
C ARG A 5 -15.65 -30.46 7.01
N ASN A 6 -15.45 -29.44 7.85
CA ASN A 6 -15.81 -28.07 7.58
C ASN A 6 -14.88 -27.50 6.48
N ARG A 7 -15.43 -26.90 5.42
CA ARG A 7 -14.67 -26.34 4.27
C ARG A 7 -13.61 -25.30 4.69
N ARG A 8 -13.74 -24.72 5.90
CA ARG A 8 -12.78 -23.78 6.50
C ARG A 8 -11.44 -24.40 6.92
N ASP A 9 -11.38 -25.70 7.20
CA ASP A 9 -10.13 -26.36 7.64
C ASP A 9 -9.29 -26.90 6.47
N ALA A 10 -9.92 -27.13 5.30
CA ALA A 10 -9.22 -27.55 4.09
C ALA A 10 -8.27 -26.46 3.53
N LEU A 11 -8.53 -25.18 3.81
CA LEU A 11 -7.68 -24.06 3.41
C LEU A 11 -6.47 -23.83 4.33
N LYS A 12 -6.40 -24.49 5.48
CA LYS A 12 -5.31 -24.33 6.45
C LYS A 12 -4.19 -25.38 6.31
N HIS A 13 -4.42 -26.45 5.55
CA HIS A 13 -3.50 -27.61 5.50
C HIS A 13 -2.82 -27.86 4.14
N THR A 14 -2.87 -26.91 3.21
CA THR A 14 -2.13 -26.97 1.91
C THR A 14 -0.87 -26.10 1.87
N ALA A 15 -0.32 -25.76 3.03
CA ALA A 15 1.08 -25.36 3.14
C ALA A 15 1.92 -26.62 3.42
N TYR A 16 3.11 -26.72 2.84
CA TYR A 16 4.05 -27.85 2.92
C TYR A 16 3.92 -28.95 1.86
N SER A 17 4.09 -28.60 0.58
CA SER A 17 4.98 -29.35 -0.34
C SER A 17 4.89 -28.83 -1.78
N THR A 18 5.69 -27.81 -2.12
CA THR A 18 6.30 -27.57 -3.45
C THR A 18 7.20 -26.34 -3.37
N MET A 19 8.34 -26.47 -2.69
CA MET A 19 9.47 -25.56 -2.91
C MET A 19 10.17 -25.99 -4.19
N GLY A 20 10.16 -25.16 -5.24
CA GLY A 20 10.99 -25.36 -6.42
C GLY A 20 10.25 -25.48 -7.74
N ALA A 21 9.46 -24.47 -8.09
CA ALA A 21 9.16 -24.02 -9.45
C ALA A 21 8.05 -22.97 -9.33
N LEU A 22 8.33 -21.71 -9.63
CA LEU A 22 7.36 -20.68 -10.07
C LEU A 22 8.08 -19.32 -10.23
N ALA A 23 9.20 -19.33 -10.95
CA ALA A 23 9.51 -18.19 -11.81
C ALA A 23 8.76 -18.49 -13.13
N TRP A 24 8.04 -17.51 -13.68
CA TRP A 24 7.16 -17.62 -14.87
C TRP A 24 5.72 -18.10 -14.60
N LEU A 25 5.01 -17.44 -13.68
CA LEU A 25 3.61 -17.10 -13.95
C LEU A 25 3.64 -15.82 -14.78
N SER A 26 3.73 -15.97 -16.11
CA SER A 26 3.13 -14.96 -16.98
C SER A 26 1.74 -14.71 -16.44
N ALA A 27 1.43 -13.46 -16.10
CA ALA A 27 0.07 -13.05 -15.76
C ALA A 27 -0.81 -13.41 -16.97
N ALA A 28 -1.36 -14.62 -16.99
CA ALA A 28 -2.57 -14.88 -17.72
C ALA A 28 -3.52 -13.80 -17.22
N PRO A 29 -4.10 -12.96 -18.09
CA PRO A 29 -5.05 -11.98 -17.63
C PRO A 29 -6.12 -12.80 -16.91
N ILE A 30 -6.26 -12.60 -15.60
CA ILE A 30 -7.55 -12.84 -14.96
C ILE A 30 -8.44 -11.80 -15.63
N ALA A 31 -8.94 -12.15 -16.81
CA ALA A 31 -9.82 -11.31 -17.57
C ALA A 31 -11.06 -11.21 -16.70
N PHE A 32 -11.35 -10.00 -16.21
CA PHE A 32 -12.68 -9.74 -15.71
C PHE A 32 -13.64 -10.17 -16.80
N SER A 33 -14.69 -10.91 -16.44
CA SER A 33 -15.66 -11.35 -17.44
C SER A 33 -16.12 -10.10 -18.19
N GLN A 34 -15.78 -10.00 -19.48
CA GLN A 34 -16.34 -8.95 -20.32
C GLN A 34 -17.86 -9.04 -20.19
N GLU A 35 -18.48 -7.88 -20.05
CA GLU A 35 -19.92 -7.77 -20.10
C GLU A 35 -20.38 -8.46 -21.39
N ALA A 36 -21.16 -9.54 -21.26
CA ALA A 36 -21.84 -10.06 -22.42
C ALA A 36 -22.79 -8.94 -22.86
N ALA A 37 -22.86 -8.62 -24.14
CA ALA A 37 -23.64 -7.49 -24.66
C ALA A 37 -25.15 -7.50 -24.29
N GLU A 38 -25.63 -8.56 -23.63
CA GLU A 38 -27.01 -8.81 -23.21
C GLU A 38 -27.21 -8.77 -21.67
N ASP A 39 -26.14 -8.60 -20.88
CA ASP A 39 -26.22 -8.51 -19.42
C ASP A 39 -26.64 -7.07 -19.01
N GLU A 40 -27.66 -6.92 -18.16
CA GLU A 40 -28.11 -5.61 -17.65
C GLU A 40 -27.42 -5.31 -16.31
N LEU A 41 -26.69 -4.20 -16.21
CA LEU A 41 -26.10 -3.75 -14.93
C LEU A 41 -27.21 -3.44 -13.92
N VAL A 42 -27.13 -4.05 -12.74
CA VAL A 42 -28.00 -3.73 -11.60
C VAL A 42 -27.27 -2.70 -10.73
N PRO A 43 -27.69 -1.42 -10.72
CA PRO A 43 -26.98 -0.39 -9.96
C PRO A 43 -27.16 -0.60 -8.46
N PHE A 44 -26.10 -0.37 -7.69
CA PHE A 44 -26.20 -0.31 -6.25
C PHE A 44 -26.85 1.03 -5.83
N MET A 45 -28.13 0.99 -5.42
CA MET A 45 -28.90 2.21 -5.13
C MET A 45 -28.54 2.87 -3.79
N ASP A 46 -27.86 2.14 -2.91
CA ASP A 46 -27.40 2.58 -1.59
C ASP A 46 -25.92 3.01 -1.58
N GLU A 47 -25.26 2.98 -2.73
CA GLU A 47 -23.87 3.39 -2.90
C GLU A 47 -23.77 4.71 -3.66
N PRO A 48 -23.11 5.75 -3.11
CA PRO A 48 -22.83 6.96 -3.86
C PRO A 48 -21.88 6.62 -5.02
N ARG A 49 -22.11 7.22 -6.19
CA ARG A 49 -21.24 7.02 -7.37
C ARG A 49 -19.78 7.33 -7.03
N THR A 50 -18.88 6.52 -7.59
CA THR A 50 -17.44 6.70 -7.46
C THR A 50 -17.04 8.11 -7.92
N PRO A 51 -16.34 8.91 -7.09
CA PRO A 51 -15.79 10.19 -7.52
C PRO A 51 -14.77 10.04 -8.65
N GLU A 52 -14.60 11.08 -9.46
CA GLU A 52 -13.47 11.18 -10.39
C GLU A 52 -12.13 10.95 -9.64
N ASN A 53 -11.15 10.34 -10.31
CA ASN A 53 -9.86 9.98 -9.70
C ASN A 53 -9.91 8.88 -8.63
N ARG A 54 -10.87 7.96 -8.72
CA ARG A 54 -10.89 6.70 -7.95
C ARG A 54 -11.32 5.54 -8.83
N LEU A 55 -10.98 4.32 -8.40
CA LEU A 55 -11.35 3.11 -9.10
C LEU A 55 -12.86 2.95 -9.11
N ASP A 56 -13.47 2.97 -10.29
CA ASP A 56 -14.86 2.61 -10.43
C ASP A 56 -14.98 1.10 -10.65
N TRP A 57 -15.19 0.39 -9.54
CA TRP A 57 -15.26 -1.06 -9.53
C TRP A 57 -16.48 -1.64 -10.27
N GLU A 58 -17.54 -0.85 -10.51
CA GLU A 58 -18.76 -1.32 -11.20
C GLU A 58 -18.51 -1.49 -12.70
N VAL A 59 -17.54 -0.75 -13.25
CA VAL A 59 -17.13 -0.82 -14.65
C VAL A 59 -15.75 -1.43 -14.82
N LEU A 60 -15.24 -2.11 -13.78
CA LEU A 60 -13.93 -2.75 -13.80
C LEU A 60 -13.83 -3.81 -14.91
N ASP A 61 -12.97 -3.56 -15.89
CA ASP A 61 -12.70 -4.45 -17.01
C ASP A 61 -11.21 -4.80 -17.15
N SER A 62 -10.33 -4.13 -16.39
CA SER A 62 -8.88 -4.29 -16.43
C SER A 62 -8.30 -4.69 -15.07
N TRP A 63 -7.33 -5.62 -15.10
CA TRP A 63 -6.54 -6.01 -13.92
C TRP A 63 -5.74 -4.86 -13.33
N LEU A 64 -5.27 -3.94 -14.16
CA LEU A 64 -4.54 -2.75 -13.72
C LEU A 64 -5.50 -1.57 -13.72
N THR A 65 -5.63 -0.91 -12.56
CA THR A 65 -6.38 0.33 -12.42
C THR A 65 -5.84 1.37 -13.41
N PRO A 66 -6.71 1.98 -14.25
CA PRO A 66 -6.33 3.03 -15.19
C PRO A 66 -5.65 4.23 -14.53
N GLN A 67 -4.92 5.02 -15.32
CA GLN A 67 -4.09 6.10 -14.79
C GLN A 67 -4.95 7.15 -14.05
N GLU A 68 -6.04 7.54 -14.70
CA GLU A 68 -7.05 8.50 -14.28
C GLU A 68 -7.95 8.03 -13.14
N GLN A 69 -7.91 6.74 -12.76
CA GLN A 69 -8.71 6.17 -11.68
C GLN A 69 -7.90 5.85 -10.42
N VAL A 70 -6.68 6.39 -10.31
CA VAL A 70 -5.86 6.21 -9.12
C VAL A 70 -6.27 7.18 -8.01
N PHE A 71 -6.64 6.61 -6.86
CA PHE A 71 -6.96 7.40 -5.68
C PHE A 71 -5.71 8.12 -5.14
N SER A 72 -5.90 9.31 -4.57
CA SER A 72 -4.86 10.05 -3.85
C SER A 72 -5.35 10.44 -2.45
N VAL A 73 -4.56 10.06 -1.44
CA VAL A 73 -4.74 10.47 -0.04
C VAL A 73 -3.50 11.25 0.37
N GLN A 74 -3.71 12.37 1.08
CA GLN A 74 -2.68 13.31 1.48
C GLN A 74 -2.99 13.80 2.88
N HIS A 75 -1.97 13.88 3.72
CA HIS A 75 -2.12 14.37 5.08
C HIS A 75 -1.69 15.83 5.20
N TYR A 76 -0.59 16.19 4.55
CA TYR A 76 0.01 17.52 4.61
C TYR A 76 -0.01 18.23 3.24
N GLY A 77 -0.94 17.84 2.36
CA GLY A 77 -1.08 18.40 1.01
C GLY A 77 -0.09 17.82 -0.03
N VAL A 78 -0.08 18.41 -1.23
CA VAL A 78 0.93 18.14 -2.26
C VAL A 78 2.05 19.17 -2.10
N PRO A 79 3.29 18.76 -1.81
CA PRO A 79 4.41 19.69 -1.72
C PRO A 79 4.79 20.21 -3.11
N GLU A 80 5.26 21.46 -3.19
CA GLU A 80 5.83 22.05 -4.40
C GLU A 80 7.34 22.10 -4.26
N PHE A 81 8.07 21.50 -5.19
CA PHE A 81 9.53 21.52 -5.23
C PHE A 81 10.05 21.25 -6.65
N ASP A 82 11.25 21.73 -6.96
CA ASP A 82 11.91 21.44 -8.24
C ASP A 82 12.49 20.01 -8.21
N TYR A 83 12.17 19.23 -9.24
CA TYR A 83 12.70 17.87 -9.40
C TYR A 83 14.20 17.84 -9.69
N GLN A 84 14.79 18.94 -10.18
CA GLN A 84 16.24 19.06 -10.38
C GLN A 84 16.99 19.11 -9.03
N ASP A 85 16.38 19.72 -8.03
CA ASP A 85 16.93 19.85 -6.68
C ASP A 85 16.62 18.63 -5.80
N TYR A 86 15.71 17.76 -6.25
CA TYR A 86 15.33 16.56 -5.51
C TYR A 86 16.54 15.66 -5.20
N ARG A 87 16.69 15.29 -3.93
CA ARG A 87 17.64 14.29 -3.46
C ARG A 87 16.95 13.32 -2.52
N LEU A 88 17.23 12.03 -2.68
CA LEU A 88 16.90 11.00 -1.71
C LEU A 88 18.09 10.74 -0.81
N GLU A 89 17.93 11.01 0.48
CA GLU A 89 18.95 10.73 1.49
C GLU A 89 18.76 9.34 2.11
N ILE A 90 19.83 8.56 2.20
CA ILE A 90 19.88 7.32 3.00
C ILE A 90 20.93 7.51 4.09
N GLY A 91 20.50 7.53 5.34
CA GLY A 91 21.37 7.88 6.47
C GLY A 91 20.95 7.25 7.79
N GLY A 92 21.33 7.91 8.89
CA GLY A 92 21.20 7.38 10.24
C GLY A 92 22.37 6.46 10.58
N MET A 93 22.06 5.30 11.17
CA MET A 93 23.05 4.31 11.60
C MET A 93 23.53 3.43 10.43
N VAL A 94 24.30 4.02 9.53
CA VAL A 94 24.92 3.38 8.37
C VAL A 94 26.39 3.78 8.25
N GLY A 95 27.24 2.89 7.73
CA GLY A 95 28.66 3.17 7.52
C GLY A 95 28.95 4.08 6.33
N ARG A 96 28.07 4.09 5.32
CA ARG A 96 28.21 4.87 4.08
C ARG A 96 26.89 5.55 3.72
N PRO A 97 26.59 6.72 4.30
CA PRO A 97 25.43 7.52 3.90
C PRO A 97 25.45 7.84 2.41
N ARG A 98 24.26 7.98 1.81
CA ARG A 98 24.08 8.29 0.38
C ARG A 98 23.11 9.44 0.19
N GLN A 99 23.36 10.24 -0.84
CA GLN A 99 22.37 11.15 -1.43
C GLN A 99 22.27 10.78 -2.90
N LEU A 100 21.06 10.49 -3.38
CA LEU A 100 20.81 10.00 -4.73
C LEU A 100 19.87 10.97 -5.46
N THR A 101 20.19 11.27 -6.71
CA THR A 101 19.28 11.94 -7.65
C THR A 101 18.28 10.94 -8.22
N VAL A 102 17.27 11.45 -8.94
CA VAL A 102 16.34 10.59 -9.71
C VAL A 102 17.10 9.79 -10.78
N ASP A 103 18.11 10.39 -11.41
CA ASP A 103 18.90 9.75 -12.46
C ASP A 103 19.80 8.65 -11.89
N ASP A 104 20.38 8.87 -10.70
CA ASP A 104 21.13 7.83 -10.00
C ASP A 104 20.23 6.60 -9.76
N LEU A 105 19.01 6.81 -9.27
CA LEU A 105 18.05 5.71 -9.04
C LEU A 105 17.66 5.00 -10.34
N LYS A 106 17.42 5.75 -11.42
CA LYS A 106 17.07 5.19 -12.74
C LYS A 106 18.23 4.45 -13.41
N SER A 107 19.48 4.75 -13.03
CA SER A 107 20.68 4.05 -13.54
C SER A 107 20.87 2.66 -12.93
N LEU A 108 20.22 2.39 -11.79
CA LEU A 108 20.28 1.10 -11.09
C LEU A 108 19.34 0.07 -11.74
N PRO A 109 19.50 -1.24 -11.44
CA PRO A 109 18.61 -2.28 -11.96
C PRO A 109 17.13 -2.00 -11.66
N LYS A 110 16.33 -1.87 -12.73
CA LYS A 110 14.89 -1.67 -12.65
C LYS A 110 14.19 -2.98 -12.27
N SER A 111 13.25 -2.88 -11.33
CA SER A 111 12.42 -3.97 -10.84
C SER A 111 10.94 -3.59 -10.95
N ASP A 112 10.10 -4.60 -11.22
CA ASP A 112 8.65 -4.45 -11.33
C ASP A 112 7.94 -5.22 -10.22
N VAL A 113 6.91 -4.61 -9.64
CA VAL A 113 5.97 -5.31 -8.75
C VAL A 113 4.54 -4.92 -9.11
N VAL A 114 3.70 -5.92 -9.40
CA VAL A 114 2.24 -5.73 -9.45
C VAL A 114 1.69 -5.92 -8.05
N THR A 115 1.16 -4.85 -7.46
CA THR A 115 0.56 -4.90 -6.12
C THR A 115 -0.66 -4.00 -6.04
N THR A 116 -1.59 -4.44 -5.20
CA THR A 116 -2.69 -3.59 -4.74
C THR A 116 -2.19 -2.63 -3.68
N LEU A 117 -2.59 -1.37 -3.79
CA LEU A 117 -2.42 -0.34 -2.77
C LEU A 117 -3.81 0.03 -2.28
N GLU A 118 -4.08 -0.20 -1.00
CA GLU A 118 -5.36 0.10 -0.37
C GLU A 118 -5.16 1.05 0.81
N CYS A 119 -5.97 2.10 0.93
CA CYS A 119 -5.94 2.93 2.12
C CYS A 119 -6.56 2.20 3.33
N ALA A 120 -5.96 2.36 4.52
CA ALA A 120 -6.48 1.76 5.75
C ALA A 120 -7.92 2.21 6.09
N GLY A 121 -8.30 3.42 5.68
CA GLY A 121 -9.65 3.95 5.85
C GLY A 121 -10.65 3.47 4.80
N ASN A 122 -10.25 2.65 3.81
CA ASN A 122 -11.11 2.29 2.68
C ASN A 122 -12.43 1.62 3.16
N GLY A 123 -13.55 2.27 2.89
CA GLY A 123 -14.88 1.84 3.33
C GLY A 123 -15.28 2.26 4.74
N SER A 124 -14.47 3.07 5.44
CA SER A 124 -14.79 3.56 6.80
C SER A 124 -16.00 4.51 6.84
N ASN A 125 -16.27 5.21 5.74
CA ASN A 125 -17.44 6.05 5.54
C ASN A 125 -17.72 6.21 4.03
N PRO A 126 -18.90 6.70 3.62
CA PRO A 126 -19.26 6.82 2.21
C PRO A 126 -18.25 7.64 1.37
N GLY A 127 -17.65 8.69 1.95
CA GLY A 127 -16.67 9.54 1.26
C GLY A 127 -15.29 8.91 1.08
N PHE A 128 -15.05 7.74 1.68
CA PHE A 128 -13.77 7.04 1.65
C PHE A 128 -13.88 5.60 1.12
N ARG A 129 -14.90 5.35 0.30
CA ARG A 129 -14.99 4.14 -0.54
C ARG A 129 -14.03 4.24 -1.73
N ASN A 130 -13.72 3.09 -2.32
CA ASN A 130 -12.91 2.93 -3.52
C ASN A 130 -11.50 3.53 -3.41
N ALA A 131 -10.95 3.61 -2.19
CA ALA A 131 -9.59 4.03 -1.93
C ALA A 131 -8.62 2.84 -2.09
N VAL A 132 -8.66 2.22 -3.26
CA VAL A 132 -7.87 1.04 -3.65
C VAL A 132 -7.49 1.13 -5.12
N CYS A 133 -6.29 0.69 -5.47
CA CYS A 133 -5.87 0.51 -6.86
C CYS A 133 -4.98 -0.72 -6.97
N ASN A 134 -4.98 -1.37 -8.13
CA ASN A 134 -4.03 -2.41 -8.47
C ASN A 134 -3.16 -1.90 -9.62
N SER A 135 -1.84 -1.93 -9.47
CA SER A 135 -0.95 -1.34 -10.48
C SER A 135 0.37 -2.07 -10.55
N ARG A 136 0.99 -2.00 -11.72
CA ARG A 136 2.41 -2.33 -11.88
C ARG A 136 3.22 -1.13 -11.44
N TRP A 137 4.06 -1.28 -10.45
CA TRP A 137 5.02 -0.28 -10.00
C TRP A 137 6.40 -0.66 -10.47
N SER A 138 7.15 0.31 -10.95
CA SER A 138 8.50 0.08 -11.46
C SER A 138 9.48 1.06 -10.85
N GLY A 139 10.64 0.56 -10.45
CA GLY A 139 11.65 1.36 -9.78
C GLY A 139 12.87 0.58 -9.33
N THR A 140 13.64 1.18 -8.42
CA THR A 140 14.83 0.56 -7.83
C THR A 140 14.46 -0.26 -6.59
N ALA A 141 14.96 -1.48 -6.46
CA ALA A 141 14.76 -2.26 -5.24
C ALA A 141 15.46 -1.60 -4.03
N LEU A 142 14.77 -1.52 -2.89
CA LEU A 142 15.30 -0.83 -1.70
C LEU A 142 16.41 -1.62 -0.98
N ALA A 143 16.24 -2.94 -0.85
CA ALA A 143 17.12 -3.75 -0.02
C ALA A 143 18.62 -3.69 -0.42
N PRO A 144 18.99 -3.77 -1.71
CA PRO A 144 20.38 -3.64 -2.14
C PRO A 144 21.01 -2.30 -1.73
N LEU A 145 20.26 -1.20 -1.87
CA LEU A 145 20.75 0.14 -1.48
C LEU A 145 21.04 0.22 0.03
N LEU A 146 20.14 -0.29 0.86
CA LEU A 146 20.37 -0.33 2.31
C LEU A 146 21.60 -1.18 2.66
N GLN A 147 21.76 -2.34 2.03
CA GLN A 147 22.92 -3.22 2.24
C GLN A 147 24.23 -2.54 1.82
N GLU A 148 24.24 -1.85 0.68
CA GLU A 148 25.39 -1.08 0.20
C GLU A 148 25.76 0.07 1.14
N CYS A 149 24.79 0.69 1.82
CA CYS A 149 25.08 1.71 2.85
C CYS A 149 25.78 1.12 4.09
N GLY A 150 25.77 -0.20 4.29
CA GLY A 150 26.40 -0.86 5.44
C GLY A 150 25.66 -0.54 6.74
N ILE A 151 24.47 -1.12 6.89
CA ILE A 151 23.60 -0.97 8.07
C ILE A 151 24.32 -1.39 9.35
N ASP A 152 24.29 -0.54 10.37
CA ASP A 152 24.82 -0.89 11.69
C ASP A 152 24.03 -2.07 12.30
N PRO A 153 24.69 -3.08 12.91
CA PRO A 153 24.01 -4.25 13.49
C PRO A 153 22.97 -3.93 14.56
N ALA A 154 23.02 -2.76 15.20
CA ALA A 154 22.04 -2.33 16.20
C ALA A 154 20.75 -1.72 15.58
N VAL A 155 20.68 -1.56 14.26
CA VAL A 155 19.48 -1.05 13.59
C VAL A 155 18.33 -2.04 13.71
N THR A 156 17.18 -1.53 14.16
CA THR A 156 15.95 -2.30 14.33
C THR A 156 14.80 -1.74 13.51
N GLU A 157 14.89 -0.49 13.06
CA GLU A 157 13.82 0.21 12.36
C GLU A 157 14.34 1.10 11.25
N ILE A 158 13.62 1.11 10.13
CA ILE A 158 13.84 2.00 8.98
C ILE A 158 12.69 3.00 8.91
N VAL A 159 13.02 4.28 8.88
CA VAL A 159 12.04 5.38 8.83
C VAL A 159 12.11 6.05 7.47
N PHE A 160 10.96 6.34 6.90
CA PHE A 160 10.77 6.96 5.59
C PHE A 160 10.06 8.29 5.78
N PHE A 161 10.63 9.36 5.24
CA PHE A 161 10.08 10.70 5.30
C PHE A 161 9.75 11.22 3.89
N GLY A 162 8.57 11.80 3.76
CA GLY A 162 8.16 12.55 2.57
C GLY A 162 8.57 14.02 2.66
N GLU A 163 8.48 14.71 1.53
CA GLU A 163 8.67 16.16 1.45
C GLU A 163 7.47 16.94 2.00
N ASP A 164 6.29 16.34 2.06
CA ASP A 164 5.10 16.96 2.64
C ASP A 164 5.25 17.15 4.14
N LYS A 165 5.01 18.39 4.61
CA LYS A 165 5.26 18.85 5.98
C LYS A 165 4.10 19.71 6.47
N GLN A 166 3.88 19.69 7.78
CA GLN A 166 2.92 20.60 8.42
C GLN A 166 3.45 21.07 9.78
N GLU A 167 3.12 22.29 10.17
CA GLU A 167 3.30 22.73 11.55
C GLU A 167 2.35 21.95 12.47
N GLU A 168 2.92 21.23 13.43
CA GLU A 168 2.20 20.53 14.48
C GLU A 168 2.42 21.21 15.84
N ILE A 169 1.35 21.26 16.63
CA ILE A 169 1.42 21.64 18.04
C ILE A 169 1.56 20.36 18.86
N LEU A 170 2.75 20.12 19.38
CA LEU A 170 3.03 19.02 20.29
C LEU A 170 2.67 19.43 21.72
N ARG A 171 1.97 18.54 22.44
CA ARG A 171 1.55 18.73 23.84
C ARG A 171 0.74 20.02 24.06
N PRO A 172 -0.33 20.25 23.27
CA PRO A 172 -1.13 21.47 23.35
C PRO A 172 -1.71 21.65 24.75
N GLY A 173 -1.71 22.89 25.25
CA GLY A 173 -2.24 23.24 26.57
C GLY A 173 -1.35 22.84 27.75
N THR A 174 -0.09 22.48 27.52
CA THR A 174 0.87 22.14 28.59
C THR A 174 2.04 23.12 28.63
N LYS A 175 2.78 23.17 29.75
CA LYS A 175 4.03 23.96 29.86
C LYS A 175 5.14 23.51 28.89
N ARG A 176 4.94 22.40 28.17
CA ARG A 176 5.87 21.83 27.17
C ARG A 176 5.28 21.88 25.77
N GLU A 177 4.33 22.77 25.53
CA GLU A 177 3.80 23.01 24.19
C GLU A 177 4.93 23.43 23.24
N LEU A 178 4.99 22.80 22.08
CA LEU A 178 6.01 23.06 21.07
C LEU A 178 5.35 23.08 19.69
N LYS A 179 5.55 24.17 18.96
CA LYS A 179 5.23 24.25 17.54
C LYS A 179 6.44 23.83 16.74
N VAL A 180 6.28 22.82 15.89
CA VAL A 180 7.37 22.29 15.07
C VAL A 180 6.84 21.83 13.73
N GLU A 181 7.59 22.11 12.68
CA GLU A 181 7.32 21.56 11.36
C GLU A 181 7.71 20.07 11.32
N VAL A 182 6.75 19.22 10.99
CA VAL A 182 6.92 17.77 10.98
C VAL A 182 6.65 17.23 9.57
N PRO A 183 7.59 16.46 8.97
CA PRO A 183 7.34 15.77 7.71
C PRO A 183 6.43 14.56 7.90
N PHE A 184 5.70 14.18 6.85
CA PHE A 184 5.00 12.90 6.84
C PHE A 184 6.03 11.79 6.97
N GLY A 185 5.81 10.90 7.93
CA GLY A 185 6.77 9.85 8.25
C GLY A 185 6.08 8.55 8.60
N ARG A 186 6.67 7.45 8.12
CA ARG A 186 6.30 6.08 8.47
C ARG A 186 7.54 5.23 8.64
N SER A 187 7.39 4.12 9.34
CA SER A 187 8.50 3.20 9.56
C SER A 187 8.07 1.75 9.45
N MET A 188 9.07 0.87 9.35
CA MET A 188 8.90 -0.57 9.46
C MET A 188 10.16 -1.20 10.06
N SER A 189 10.06 -2.48 10.43
CA SER A 189 11.21 -3.24 10.93
C SER A 189 12.31 -3.31 9.86
N LEU A 190 13.56 -3.46 10.30
CA LEU A 190 14.67 -3.74 9.37
C LEU A 190 14.39 -4.96 8.48
N SER A 191 13.82 -6.03 9.05
CA SER A 191 13.48 -7.23 8.29
C SER A 191 12.42 -7.00 7.21
N ASP A 192 11.42 -6.15 7.47
CA ASP A 192 10.42 -5.80 6.45
C ASP A 192 11.04 -4.91 5.36
N ALA A 193 11.91 -3.97 5.74
CA ALA A 193 12.59 -3.06 4.81
C ALA A 193 13.58 -3.77 3.87
N LEU A 194 14.13 -4.91 4.30
CA LEU A 194 15.06 -5.74 3.51
C LEU A 194 14.36 -6.78 2.63
N ARG A 195 13.03 -6.81 2.59
CA ARG A 195 12.32 -7.67 1.63
C ARG A 195 12.65 -7.25 0.19
N PRO A 196 12.77 -8.22 -0.75
CA PRO A 196 13.22 -7.94 -2.11
C PRO A 196 12.19 -7.21 -2.98
N ASP A 197 10.93 -7.13 -2.54
CA ASP A 197 9.81 -6.59 -3.29
C ASP A 197 9.46 -5.13 -2.94
N LEU A 198 10.24 -4.48 -2.08
CA LEU A 198 10.09 -3.04 -1.82
C LEU A 198 10.79 -2.23 -2.91
N LEU A 199 10.07 -1.25 -3.46
CA LEU A 199 10.56 -0.39 -4.52
C LEU A 199 10.62 1.08 -4.09
N LEU A 200 11.68 1.75 -4.53
CA LEU A 200 11.71 3.19 -4.77
C LEU A 200 11.16 3.42 -6.17
N ALA A 201 9.84 3.55 -6.27
CA ALA A 201 9.12 3.60 -7.53
C ALA A 201 9.10 5.01 -8.13
N TYR A 202 9.36 5.08 -9.44
CA TYR A 202 9.27 6.29 -10.26
C TYR A 202 8.33 6.14 -11.46
N GLU A 203 7.84 4.92 -11.69
CA GLU A 203 6.87 4.59 -12.75
C GLU A 203 5.69 3.79 -12.19
N ARG A 204 4.53 3.98 -12.82
CA ARG A 204 3.30 3.22 -12.61
C ARG A 204 2.71 2.86 -13.97
N ASN A 205 2.38 1.57 -14.16
CA ASN A 205 1.79 1.04 -15.39
C ASN A 205 2.57 1.39 -16.67
N GLY A 206 3.90 1.56 -16.56
CA GLY A 206 4.78 1.91 -17.69
C GLY A 206 4.89 3.42 -17.95
N GLU A 207 4.21 4.26 -17.19
CA GLU A 207 4.26 5.71 -17.30
C GLU A 207 4.88 6.35 -16.04
N PRO A 208 5.44 7.56 -16.14
CA PRO A 208 5.89 8.30 -14.95
C PRO A 208 4.76 8.47 -13.92
N ILE A 209 5.11 8.36 -12.64
CA ILE A 209 4.16 8.65 -11.56
C ILE A 209 3.74 10.12 -11.64
N GLU A 210 2.47 10.42 -11.40
CA GLU A 210 2.02 11.82 -11.32
C GLU A 210 2.46 12.45 -10.00
N HIS A 211 2.70 13.76 -10.01
CA HIS A 211 3.10 14.51 -8.81
C HIS A 211 2.17 14.29 -7.61
N ARG A 212 0.84 14.32 -7.82
CA ARG A 212 -0.16 14.08 -6.76
C ARG A 212 -0.07 12.68 -6.12
N ASN A 213 0.59 11.75 -6.80
CA ASN A 213 0.75 10.35 -6.42
C ASN A 213 2.17 10.02 -5.95
N GLY A 214 3.03 11.03 -5.79
CA GLY A 214 4.30 10.92 -5.08
C GLY A 214 5.53 10.95 -5.97
N ALA A 215 5.44 11.44 -7.22
CA ALA A 215 6.62 11.71 -8.01
C ALA A 215 7.54 12.77 -7.35
N PRO A 216 8.86 12.72 -7.58
CA PRO A 216 9.54 11.85 -8.53
C PRO A 216 9.72 10.40 -8.03
N ILE A 217 9.84 10.20 -6.72
CA ILE A 217 10.03 8.89 -6.10
C ILE A 217 9.04 8.68 -4.96
N ARG A 218 8.41 7.50 -4.91
CA ARG A 218 7.67 7.03 -3.75
C ARG A 218 8.12 5.65 -3.31
N LEU A 219 7.87 5.33 -2.04
CA LEU A 219 8.00 3.97 -1.54
C LEU A 219 6.78 3.13 -1.97
N ILE A 220 7.04 1.90 -2.40
CA ILE A 220 6.05 0.85 -2.60
C ILE A 220 6.39 -0.35 -1.72
N VAL A 221 5.44 -0.75 -0.88
CA VAL A 221 5.55 -1.83 0.12
C VAL A 221 4.41 -2.82 -0.12
N PRO A 222 4.64 -3.88 -0.90
CA PRO A 222 3.59 -4.83 -1.24
C PRO A 222 2.96 -5.49 0.00
N GLY A 223 1.63 -5.57 0.00
CA GLY A 223 0.84 -6.16 1.08
C GLY A 223 0.65 -5.27 2.31
N TRP A 224 1.14 -4.02 2.30
CA TRP A 224 0.92 -3.06 3.38
C TRP A 224 -0.11 -2.00 2.99
N TYR A 225 -0.88 -1.52 3.96
CA TYR A 225 -1.81 -0.43 3.74
C TYR A 225 -1.09 0.83 3.24
N GLY A 226 -1.80 1.63 2.46
CA GLY A 226 -1.30 2.76 1.70
C GLY A 226 -0.55 3.80 2.53
N VAL A 227 -0.88 3.95 3.82
CA VAL A 227 -0.15 4.86 4.72
C VAL A 227 1.34 4.56 4.75
N ALA A 228 1.77 3.29 4.69
CA ALA A 228 3.18 2.90 4.71
C ALA A 228 3.94 3.23 3.41
N ASN A 229 3.22 3.54 2.32
CA ASN A 229 3.80 3.77 1.00
C ASN A 229 4.08 5.28 0.82
N VAL A 230 5.09 5.78 1.55
CA VAL A 230 5.44 7.21 1.61
C VAL A 230 5.63 7.82 0.23
N LYS A 231 4.95 8.94 -0.02
CA LYS A 231 5.04 9.74 -1.26
C LYS A 231 6.11 10.81 -1.12
N TRP A 232 6.62 11.31 -2.26
CA TRP A 232 7.62 12.39 -2.30
C TRP A 232 8.80 12.07 -1.38
N LEU A 233 9.28 10.83 -1.43
CA LEU A 233 10.20 10.29 -0.44
C LEU A 233 11.52 11.05 -0.52
N THR A 234 11.98 11.69 0.55
CA THR A 234 13.24 12.46 0.56
C THR A 234 14.27 11.90 1.52
N ARG A 235 13.87 11.14 2.54
CA ARG A 235 14.82 10.57 3.49
C ARG A 235 14.43 9.18 3.99
N ILE A 236 15.43 8.30 4.01
CA ILE A 236 15.41 6.97 4.62
C ILE A 236 16.43 6.94 5.75
N GLU A 237 15.98 6.68 6.97
CA GLU A 237 16.82 6.76 8.17
C GLU A 237 16.84 5.43 8.93
N CYS A 238 18.05 4.88 9.10
CA CYS A 238 18.28 3.67 9.87
C CYS A 238 18.42 4.01 11.36
N ARG A 239 17.60 3.38 12.21
CA ARG A 239 17.53 3.67 13.66
C ARG A 239 17.54 2.39 14.49
N ASN A 240 17.98 2.51 15.74
CA ASN A 240 17.91 1.45 16.76
C ASN A 240 16.72 1.60 17.72
N ARG A 241 15.78 2.50 17.43
CA ARG A 241 14.65 2.84 18.30
C ARG A 241 13.41 3.13 17.48
N ARG A 242 12.25 2.81 18.06
CA ARG A 242 10.93 3.01 17.45
C ARG A 242 10.68 4.48 17.10
N TYR A 243 10.10 4.69 15.93
CA TYR A 243 9.69 5.98 15.43
C TYR A 243 8.32 6.34 15.97
N MET A 244 8.28 7.41 16.76
CA MET A 244 7.09 7.86 17.47
C MET A 244 6.39 9.04 16.79
N GLY A 245 6.44 9.09 15.45
CA GLY A 245 5.72 10.08 14.65
C GLY A 245 4.20 9.89 14.71
N ARG A 246 3.45 10.97 14.45
CA ARG A 246 1.98 11.00 14.53
C ARG A 246 1.31 9.85 13.77
N TYR A 247 1.63 9.70 12.48
CA TYR A 247 1.06 8.64 11.63
C TYR A 247 1.67 7.26 11.84
N MET A 248 2.66 7.10 12.72
CA MET A 248 3.20 5.80 13.10
C MET A 248 2.64 5.31 14.43
N ALA A 249 2.62 6.20 15.43
CA ALA A 249 2.38 5.84 16.82
C ALA A 249 1.04 6.35 17.41
N ARG A 250 0.27 7.17 16.68
CA ARG A 250 -0.97 7.77 17.20
C ARG A 250 -2.17 7.58 16.28
N ASP A 251 -2.08 8.00 15.03
CA ASP A 251 -3.27 8.13 14.18
C ASP A 251 -3.62 6.83 13.44
N TYR A 252 -2.60 6.05 13.05
CA TYR A 252 -2.76 4.77 12.37
C TYR A 252 -2.41 3.61 13.31
N VAL A 253 -3.19 3.48 14.38
CA VAL A 253 -3.11 2.38 15.34
C VAL A 253 -4.46 1.68 15.45
N THR A 254 -4.44 0.36 15.61
CA THR A 254 -5.61 -0.46 15.92
C THR A 254 -5.54 -0.89 17.36
N VAL A 255 -6.68 -0.86 18.06
CA VAL A 255 -6.82 -1.40 19.42
C VAL A 255 -7.49 -2.76 19.31
N ARG A 256 -6.91 -3.79 19.94
CA ARG A 256 -7.51 -5.12 20.05
C ARG A 256 -7.42 -5.65 21.48
N GLY A 257 -8.46 -6.36 21.91
CA GLY A 257 -8.42 -7.13 23.15
C GLY A 257 -7.76 -8.49 22.91
N GLU A 258 -6.73 -8.81 23.68
CA GLU A 258 -6.05 -10.11 23.68
C GLU A 258 -6.34 -10.82 24.99
N ARG A 259 -6.71 -12.11 24.92
CA ARG A 259 -6.91 -12.94 26.10
C ARG A 259 -5.54 -13.36 26.65
N LEU A 260 -5.24 -12.97 27.89
CA LEU A 260 -4.05 -13.42 28.61
C LEU A 260 -4.50 -14.17 29.88
N GLY A 261 -4.57 -15.49 29.80
CA GLY A 261 -5.18 -16.31 30.85
C GLY A 261 -6.68 -16.01 30.97
N ASP A 262 -7.11 -15.58 32.16
CA ASP A 262 -8.50 -15.24 32.46
C ASP A 262 -8.83 -13.76 32.20
N GLU A 263 -7.83 -12.94 31.84
CA GLU A 263 -8.01 -11.50 31.61
C GLU A 263 -8.03 -11.13 30.12
N ILE A 264 -8.62 -9.98 29.81
CA ILE A 264 -8.53 -9.34 28.50
C ILE A 264 -7.64 -8.10 28.64
N VAL A 265 -6.54 -8.08 27.90
CA VAL A 265 -5.60 -6.96 27.84
C VAL A 265 -5.76 -6.25 26.50
N TYR A 266 -5.92 -4.93 26.52
CA TYR A 266 -6.00 -4.14 25.29
C TYR A 266 -4.60 -3.76 24.81
N VAL A 267 -4.33 -4.06 23.54
CA VAL A 267 -3.04 -3.80 22.89
C VAL A 267 -3.27 -2.90 21.68
N GLU A 268 -2.45 -1.85 21.58
CA GLU A 268 -2.35 -1.01 20.40
C GLU A 268 -1.28 -1.55 19.46
N SER A 269 -1.59 -1.60 18.17
CA SER A 269 -0.65 -1.99 17.12
C SER A 269 -0.74 -1.01 15.96
N SER A 270 0.41 -0.60 15.42
CA SER A 270 0.43 0.24 14.21
C SER A 270 -0.22 -0.51 13.04
N VAL A 271 -1.02 0.19 12.25
CA VAL A 271 -1.57 -0.34 11.00
C VAL A 271 -0.40 -0.70 10.07
N THR A 272 -0.37 -1.94 9.60
CA THR A 272 0.73 -2.48 8.75
C THR A 272 0.16 -3.23 7.55
N ARG A 273 0.01 -4.55 7.64
CA ARG A 273 -0.40 -5.44 6.56
C ARG A 273 -1.90 -5.36 6.29
N ILE A 274 -2.24 -5.39 5.01
CA ILE A 274 -3.63 -5.44 4.52
C ILE A 274 -4.27 -6.73 5.03
N GLN A 275 -5.49 -6.61 5.56
CA GLN A 275 -6.30 -7.76 5.97
C GLN A 275 -7.12 -8.28 4.79
N LEU A 276 -7.54 -9.54 4.85
CA LEU A 276 -8.41 -10.12 3.83
C LEU A 276 -9.68 -9.28 3.68
N LYS A 277 -9.93 -8.82 2.45
CA LYS A 277 -11.10 -8.03 2.09
C LYS A 277 -11.61 -8.47 0.73
N SER A 278 -12.92 -8.42 0.58
CA SER A 278 -13.62 -8.68 -0.68
C SER A 278 -14.82 -7.78 -0.77
N VAL A 279 -15.26 -7.51 -1.99
CA VAL A 279 -16.44 -6.72 -2.28
C VAL A 279 -17.13 -7.23 -3.53
N VAL A 280 -18.44 -7.07 -3.61
CA VAL A 280 -19.18 -7.33 -4.83
C VAL A 280 -18.98 -6.12 -5.74
N ALA A 281 -18.11 -6.25 -6.74
CA ALA A 281 -17.77 -5.14 -7.63
C ALA A 281 -18.89 -4.79 -8.61
N ARG A 282 -19.60 -5.80 -9.13
CA ARG A 282 -20.67 -5.64 -10.12
C ARG A 282 -21.72 -6.73 -9.95
N VAL A 283 -23.00 -6.35 -10.08
CA VAL A 283 -24.13 -7.29 -10.22
C VAL A 283 -24.76 -7.07 -11.58
N THR A 284 -24.91 -8.12 -12.37
CA THR A 284 -25.64 -8.08 -13.64
C THR A 284 -26.86 -9.00 -13.58
N ARG A 285 -27.91 -8.63 -14.31
CA ARG A 285 -29.11 -9.43 -14.54
C ARG A 285 -29.06 -10.00 -15.94
N GLN A 286 -29.25 -11.32 -16.05
CA GLN A 286 -29.36 -12.00 -17.34
C GLN A 286 -30.83 -12.30 -17.63
N ALA A 287 -31.26 -12.09 -18.88
CA ALA A 287 -32.58 -12.50 -19.32
C ALA A 287 -32.70 -14.03 -19.37
N ALA A 288 -33.87 -14.56 -19.00
CA ALA A 288 -34.14 -15.99 -19.15
C ALA A 288 -34.37 -16.33 -20.63
N VAL A 289 -33.61 -17.30 -21.16
CA VAL A 289 -33.82 -17.84 -22.51
C VAL A 289 -34.67 -19.10 -22.38
N GLY A 290 -35.91 -19.08 -22.87
CA GLY A 290 -36.83 -20.22 -22.77
C GLY A 290 -37.21 -20.60 -21.33
N GLY A 291 -37.27 -19.62 -20.41
CA GLY A 291 -37.61 -19.84 -18.99
C GLY A 291 -36.47 -20.38 -18.14
N LYS A 292 -35.23 -20.44 -18.67
CA LYS A 292 -34.03 -20.87 -17.95
C LYS A 292 -32.98 -19.77 -17.98
N ILE A 293 -32.24 -19.61 -16.88
CA ILE A 293 -31.08 -18.71 -16.82
C ILE A 293 -29.88 -19.49 -17.37
N PRO A 294 -29.22 -19.03 -18.44
CA PRO A 294 -27.99 -19.65 -18.93
C PRO A 294 -26.91 -19.58 -17.85
N THR A 295 -26.39 -20.71 -17.38
CA THR A 295 -25.24 -20.71 -16.47
C THR A 295 -23.95 -20.61 -17.29
N LYS A 296 -23.13 -19.57 -17.06
CA LYS A 296 -21.76 -19.50 -17.62
C LYS A 296 -20.96 -20.71 -17.11
N ALA A 297 -20.43 -21.53 -18.01
CA ALA A 297 -19.58 -22.69 -17.71
C ALA A 297 -18.13 -22.27 -17.46
#